data_AF-A0A3D2FXR5-F1
#
_entry.id   AF-A0A3D2FXR5-F1
#
_cell.length_a   1.000
_cell.length_b   1.000
_cell.length_c   1.000
_cell.angle_alpha   90.00
_cell.angle_beta   90.00
_cell.angle_gamma   90.00
#
_symmetry.space_group_name_H-M   'P 1'
#
loop_
_entity.id
_entity.type
_entity.pdbx_description
1 polymer ?
#
loop_
_entity_poly.entity_id
_entity_poly.type
_entity_poly.pdbx_seq_one_letter_code
_entity_poly.pdbx_strand_id
1 'polypeptide(L)' 'MSGANKHPYHLVEASPWPAVGAAAAFTAAIGGVMYMHEVAHGVAVLGLGLALVLMTMFMWWRDIIREAEYQGHHTP' A
#
# COMPACT_ATOMS: atom_id res chain seq x y z
N MET A 1 17.01 21.47 7.68
CA MET A 1 15.66 22.07 7.76
C MET A 1 15.44 22.81 6.46
N SER A 2 14.54 22.33 5.59
CA SER A 2 14.20 23.05 4.36
C SER A 2 13.68 24.44 4.72
N GLY A 3 13.98 25.44 3.88
CA GLY A 3 13.59 26.83 4.11
C GLY A 3 12.08 26.98 4.28
N ALA A 4 11.69 27.88 5.20
CA ALA A 4 10.34 28.20 5.63
C ALA A 4 9.20 27.68 4.70
N ASN A 5 8.42 26.72 5.21
CA ASN A 5 7.19 26.26 4.57
C ASN A 5 6.27 27.45 4.29
N LYS A 6 5.93 27.66 3.01
CA LYS A 6 5.14 28.81 2.55
C LYS A 6 3.64 28.54 2.49
N HIS A 7 3.22 27.32 2.80
CA HIS A 7 1.83 26.87 2.72
C HIS A 7 1.53 25.85 3.82
N PRO A 8 0.24 25.68 4.18
CA PRO A 8 -0.18 24.71 5.19
C PRO A 8 -0.31 23.27 4.66
N TYR A 9 -0.09 23.04 3.36
CA TYR A 9 -0.19 21.71 2.76
C TYR A 9 1.00 20.82 3.11
N HIS A 10 0.71 19.55 3.33
CA HIS A 10 1.68 18.52 3.63
C HIS A 10 2.30 17.96 2.33
N LEU A 11 3.62 17.99 2.25
CA LEU A 11 4.39 17.39 1.15
C LEU A 11 4.92 16.04 1.61
N VAL A 12 4.21 14.99 1.21
CA VAL A 12 4.52 13.61 1.61
C VAL A 12 5.85 13.19 1.00
N GLU A 13 6.68 12.53 1.79
CA GLU A 13 7.92 11.90 1.33
C GLU A 13 7.64 10.67 0.44
N ALA A 14 8.62 10.27 -0.35
CA ALA A 14 8.49 9.10 -1.21
C ALA A 14 8.22 7.82 -0.39
N SER A 15 7.17 7.07 -0.76
CA SER A 15 6.76 5.85 -0.09
C SER A 15 6.81 4.64 -1.03
N PRO A 16 7.22 3.45 -0.56
CA PRO A 16 7.24 2.23 -1.38
C PRO A 16 5.85 1.60 -1.56
N TRP A 17 4.88 1.93 -0.69
CA TRP A 17 3.59 1.25 -0.64
C TRP A 17 2.75 1.31 -1.93
N PRO A 18 2.76 2.39 -2.73
CA PRO A 18 2.10 2.37 -4.04
C PRO A 18 2.62 1.27 -4.98
N ALA A 19 3.94 1.09 -5.04
CA ALA A 19 4.57 0.09 -5.91
C ALA A 19 4.32 -1.35 -5.39
N VAL A 20 4.46 -1.56 -4.08
CA VAL A 20 4.17 -2.85 -3.44
C VAL A 20 2.71 -3.23 -3.62
N GLY A 21 1.79 -2.27 -3.43
CA GLY A 21 0.35 -2.46 -3.61
C GLY A 21 -0.02 -2.80 -5.04
N ALA A 22 0.59 -2.16 -6.03
CA ALA A 22 0.38 -2.49 -7.44
C ALA A 22 0.82 -3.92 -7.77
N ALA A 23 2.00 -4.36 -7.28
CA ALA A 23 2.49 -5.73 -7.47
C ALA A 23 1.59 -6.76 -6.76
N ALA A 24 1.10 -6.43 -5.56
CA ALA A 24 0.17 -7.26 -4.81
C ALA A 24 -1.17 -7.43 -5.54
N ALA A 25 -1.75 -6.32 -6.02
CA ALA A 25 -3.00 -6.33 -6.78
C ALA A 25 -2.86 -7.10 -8.10
N PHE A 26 -1.73 -6.95 -8.81
CA PHE A 26 -1.44 -7.72 -10.01
C PHE A 26 -1.36 -9.23 -9.73
N THR A 27 -0.68 -9.62 -8.64
CA THR A 27 -0.60 -11.01 -8.19
C THR A 27 -2.00 -11.57 -7.86
N ALA A 28 -2.83 -10.78 -7.17
CA ALA A 28 -4.21 -11.15 -6.87
C ALA A 28 -5.06 -11.31 -8.13
N ALA A 29 -4.89 -10.44 -9.13
CA ALA A 29 -5.60 -10.52 -10.41
C ALA A 29 -5.22 -11.79 -11.19
N ILE A 30 -3.92 -12.09 -11.31
CA ILE A 30 -3.45 -13.35 -11.93
C ILE A 30 -4.01 -14.54 -11.17
N GLY A 31 -3.87 -14.56 -9.85
CA GLY A 31 -4.40 -15.62 -9.01
C GLY A 31 -5.90 -15.82 -9.16
N GLY A 32 -6.67 -14.74 -9.27
CA GLY A 32 -8.11 -14.76 -9.48
C GLY A 32 -8.49 -15.42 -10.81
N VAL A 33 -7.80 -15.05 -11.90
CA VAL A 33 -8.01 -15.68 -13.21
C VAL A 33 -7.64 -17.16 -13.17
N MET A 34 -6.49 -17.50 -12.58
CA MET A 34 -6.03 -18.89 -12.41
C MET A 34 -7.04 -19.73 -11.62
N TYR A 35 -7.58 -19.18 -10.52
CA TYR A 35 -8.60 -19.82 -9.70
C TYR A 35 -9.89 -20.08 -10.48
N MET A 36 -10.37 -19.09 -11.26
CA MET A 36 -11.62 -19.22 -12.04
C MET A 36 -11.54 -20.20 -13.22
N HIS A 37 -10.33 -20.53 -13.68
CA HIS A 37 -10.10 -21.42 -14.83
C HIS A 37 -9.41 -22.74 -14.43
N GLU A 38 -9.44 -23.11 -13.14
CA GLU A 38 -8.88 -24.36 -12.61
C GLU A 38 -7.38 -24.57 -12.95
N VAL A 39 -6.63 -23.48 -13.09
CA VAL A 39 -5.18 -23.55 -13.31
C VAL A 39 -4.50 -24.00 -12.02
N ALA A 40 -3.52 -24.91 -12.15
CA ALA A 40 -2.74 -25.41 -11.02
C ALA A 40 -2.20 -24.25 -10.17
N HIS A 41 -2.29 -24.41 -8.84
CA HIS A 41 -1.88 -23.41 -7.85
C HIS A 41 -2.67 -22.09 -7.82
N GLY A 42 -3.79 -21.96 -8.56
CA GLY A 42 -4.58 -20.72 -8.59
C GLY A 42 -5.04 -20.22 -7.21
N VAL A 43 -5.49 -21.11 -6.33
CA VAL A 43 -5.88 -20.77 -4.94
C VAL A 43 -4.69 -20.19 -4.16
N ALA A 44 -3.50 -20.77 -4.31
CA ALA A 44 -2.31 -20.31 -3.59
C ALA A 44 -1.85 -18.93 -4.09
N VAL A 45 -1.84 -18.71 -5.41
CA VAL A 45 -1.47 -17.41 -6.00
C VAL A 45 -2.48 -16.33 -5.62
N LEU A 46 -3.78 -16.63 -5.66
CA LEU A 46 -4.83 -15.71 -5.22
C LEU A 46 -4.69 -15.37 -3.74
N GLY A 47 -4.51 -16.39 -2.89
CA GLY A 47 -4.32 -16.20 -1.45
C GLY A 47 -3.09 -15.34 -1.13
N LEU A 48 -1.97 -15.57 -1.83
CA LEU A 48 -0.76 -14.75 -1.70
C LEU A 48 -1.02 -13.30 -2.11
N GLY A 49 -1.65 -13.08 -3.27
CA GLY A 49 -1.99 -11.73 -3.74
C GLY A 49 -2.86 -10.97 -2.74
N LEU A 50 -3.92 -11.60 -2.23
CA LEU A 50 -4.78 -10.99 -1.21
C LEU A 50 -4.05 -10.70 0.10
N ALA A 51 -3.20 -11.63 0.57
CA ALA A 51 -2.38 -11.41 1.77
C ALA A 51 -1.42 -10.23 1.60
N LEU A 52 -0.79 -10.08 0.43
CA LEU A 52 0.09 -8.95 0.12
C LEU A 52 -0.68 -7.62 0.04
N VAL A 53 -1.91 -7.62 -0.50
CA VAL A 53 -2.77 -6.43 -0.51
C VAL A 53 -3.09 -6.00 0.93
N LEU A 54 -3.53 -6.93 1.78
CA LEU A 54 -3.83 -6.65 3.19
C LEU A 54 -2.60 -6.15 3.96
N MET A 55 -1.44 -6.76 3.70
CA MET A 55 -0.17 -6.32 4.30
C MET A 55 0.16 -4.88 3.86
N THR A 56 0.01 -4.57 2.57
CA THR A 56 0.27 -3.22 2.06
C THR A 56 -0.67 -2.20 2.70
N MET A 57 -1.96 -2.51 2.79
CA MET A 57 -2.95 -1.64 3.45
C MET A 57 -2.56 -1.37 4.91
N PHE A 58 -2.23 -2.42 5.66
CA PHE A 58 -1.84 -2.30 7.06
C PHE A 58 -0.57 -1.45 7.24
N MET A 59 0.48 -1.75 6.47
CA MET A 59 1.75 -1.03 6.58
C MET A 59 1.64 0.43 6.10
N TRP A 60 0.85 0.68 5.07
CA TRP A 60 0.61 2.04 4.58
C TRP A 60 -0.17 2.87 5.61
N TRP A 61 -1.27 2.34 6.16
CA TRP A 61 -2.03 3.06 7.18
C TRP A 61 -1.23 3.29 8.46
N ARG A 62 -0.39 2.34 8.87
CA ARG A 62 0.56 2.54 9.97
C ARG A 62 1.44 3.75 9.72
N ASP A 63 1.95 3.94 8.50
CA ASP A 63 2.84 5.04 8.18
C ASP A 63 2.09 6.38 8.14
N ILE A 64 0.85 6.40 7.63
CA ILE A 64 -0.03 7.59 7.70
C ILE A 64 -0.30 7.99 9.15
N ILE A 65 -0.62 7.03 10.04
CA ILE A 65 -0.84 7.32 11.46
C ILE A 65 0.43 7.88 12.10
N ARG A 66 1.60 7.36 11.72
CA ARG A 66 2.87 7.84 12.27
C ARG A 66 3.19 9.27 11.83
N GLU A 67 2.90 9.58 10.58
CA GLU A 67 3.05 10.90 10.00
C GLU A 67 2.12 11.93 10.66
N ALA A 68 0.88 11.51 10.91
CA ALA A 68 -0.12 12.31 11.62
C ALA A 68 0.28 12.61 13.07
N GLU A 69 0.50 11.57 13.87
CA GLU A 69 0.61 11.67 15.32
C GLU A 69 2.00 12.07 15.81
N TYR A 70 3.07 11.61 15.13
CA TYR A 70 4.44 11.81 15.61
C TYR A 70 5.23 12.85 14.82
N GLN A 71 4.83 13.16 13.58
CA GLN A 71 5.50 14.17 12.74
C GLN A 71 4.70 15.47 12.64
N GLY A 72 3.43 15.47 13.08
CA GLY A 72 2.60 16.67 13.19
C GLY A 72 2.25 17.29 11.83
N HIS A 73 2.17 16.47 10.78
CA HIS A 73 1.91 16.94 9.42
C HIS A 73 0.42 17.20 9.11
N HIS A 74 -0.48 16.84 10.02
CA HIS A 74 -1.91 17.03 9.85
C HIS A 74 -2.35 18.36 10.49
N THR A 75 -2.57 19.37 9.64
CA THR A 75 -3.17 20.64 10.05
C THR A 75 -4.67 20.44 10.37
N PRO A 76 -5.26 21.24 11.29
CA PRO A 76 -6.68 21.17 11.62
C PRO A 76 -7.62 21.45 10.44
#